data_AF-A0A959CRW1-F1
#
_entry.id   AF-A0A959CRW1-F1
#
_cell.length_a   1.000
_cell.length_b   1.000
_cell.length_c   1.000
_cell.angle_alpha   90.00
_cell.angle_beta   90.00
_cell.angle_gamma   90.00
#
_symmetry.space_group_name_H-M   'P 1'
#
loop_
_entity.id
_entity.type
_entity.pdbx_description
1 polymer ?
#
loop_
_entity_poly.entity_id
_entity_poly.type
_entity_poly.pdbx_seq_one_letter_code
_entity_poly.pdbx_strand_id
1 'polypeptide(L)'
;MKNIGLLCLFGMGLLSPGKAQITITNAVFPAAGDTLFYALDDQPDALVMTAPGGGQQWDFTNLQPSLAWEEVFQDAGTGSVSGSFPSADLVSRPGNGNVEAYLKVSAQDVSLLGFSGGSSFT
;
A
#
# COMPACT_ATOMS: atom_id res chain seq x y z
N MET A 1 30.23 -41.89 19.49
CA MET A 1 30.53 -41.17 18.23
C MET A 1 29.37 -41.09 17.23
N LYS A 2 28.25 -41.84 17.37
CA LYS A 2 27.14 -41.83 16.39
C LYS A 2 26.18 -40.62 16.42
N ASN A 3 26.24 -39.77 17.45
CA ASN A 3 25.27 -38.69 17.64
C ASN A 3 25.78 -37.30 17.21
N ILE A 4 27.06 -37.17 16.88
CA ILE A 4 27.68 -35.89 16.50
C ILE A 4 27.22 -35.44 15.11
N GLY A 5 27.12 -36.37 14.15
CA GLY A 5 26.64 -36.05 12.80
C GLY A 5 25.20 -35.53 12.77
N LEU A 6 24.33 -36.08 13.63
CA LEU A 6 22.93 -35.64 13.74
C LEU A 6 22.82 -34.24 14.35
N LEU A 7 23.69 -33.91 15.32
CA LEU A 7 23.75 -32.57 15.93
C LEU A 7 24.23 -31.50 14.93
N CYS A 8 25.21 -31.84 14.09
CA CYS A 8 25.71 -30.94 13.05
C CYS A 8 24.64 -30.63 11.97
N LEU A 9 23.85 -31.63 11.57
CA LEU A 9 22.74 -31.42 10.63
C LEU A 9 21.63 -30.53 11.21
N PHE A 10 21.32 -30.70 12.50
CA PHE A 10 20.32 -29.86 13.18
C PHE A 10 20.82 -28.42 13.37
N GLY A 11 22.11 -28.23 13.66
CA GLY A 11 22.73 -26.91 13.81
C GLY A 11 22.82 -26.12 12.50
N MET A 12 23.03 -26.79 11.36
CA MET A 12 23.08 -26.11 10.05
C MET A 12 21.70 -25.62 9.58
N GLY A 13 20.61 -26.30 9.95
CA GLY A 13 19.24 -25.88 9.61
C GLY A 13 18.74 -24.65 10.38
N LEU A 14 19.30 -24.37 11.55
CA LEU A 14 18.93 -23.20 12.38
C LEU A 14 19.62 -21.90 11.94
N LEU A 15 20.62 -21.97 11.06
CA LEU A 15 21.45 -20.84 10.64
C LEU A 15 21.10 -20.28 9.27
N SER A 16 20.11 -20.84 8.56
CA SER A 16 19.62 -20.26 7.32
C SER A 16 18.64 -19.12 7.64
N PRO A 17 18.99 -17.83 7.48
CA PRO A 17 18.00 -16.77 7.52
C PRO A 17 17.03 -17.02 6.37
N GLY A 18 15.80 -17.42 6.70
CA GLY A 18 14.76 -17.64 5.71
C GLY A 18 14.48 -16.33 4.97
N LYS A 19 14.99 -16.19 3.74
CA LYS A 19 14.65 -15.10 2.82
C LYS A 19 13.23 -15.28 2.24
N ALA A 20 12.28 -15.60 3.09
CA ALA A 20 10.88 -15.84 2.73
C ALA A 20 9.97 -14.67 3.11
N GLN A 21 10.43 -13.74 3.94
CA GLN A 21 9.64 -12.55 4.27
C GLN A 21 9.83 -11.47 3.21
N ILE A 22 8.75 -11.14 2.50
CA ILE A 22 8.69 -9.95 1.67
C ILE A 22 8.98 -8.75 2.57
N THR A 23 10.02 -8.00 2.23
CA THR A 23 10.38 -6.76 2.93
C THR A 23 9.94 -5.59 2.07
N ILE A 24 8.98 -4.82 2.55
CA ILE A 24 8.58 -3.54 1.95
C ILE A 24 9.43 -2.45 2.60
N THR A 25 10.04 -1.60 1.79
CA THR A 25 10.86 -0.46 2.26
C THR A 25 10.20 0.85 1.85
N ASN A 26 10.68 1.98 2.39
CA ASN A 26 10.19 3.32 2.02
C ASN A 26 10.42 3.68 0.54
N ALA A 27 11.11 2.85 -0.24
CA ALA A 27 11.23 3.00 -1.69
C ALA A 27 9.88 2.92 -2.44
N VAL A 28 8.81 2.47 -1.78
CA VAL A 28 7.45 2.44 -2.35
C VAL A 28 6.61 3.66 -1.95
N PHE A 29 7.16 4.59 -1.17
CA PHE A 29 6.44 5.82 -0.84
C PHE A 29 6.28 6.67 -2.10
N PRO A 30 5.13 7.38 -2.23
CA PRO A 30 4.86 8.16 -3.43
C PRO A 30 5.85 9.30 -3.56
N ALA A 31 6.18 9.63 -4.81
CA ALA A 31 6.92 10.81 -5.21
C ALA A 31 6.10 11.65 -6.21
N ALA A 32 6.48 12.92 -6.37
CA ALA A 32 5.85 13.78 -7.37
C ALA A 32 6.07 13.21 -8.78
N GLY A 33 4.98 13.08 -9.54
CA GLY A 33 4.96 12.44 -10.86
C GLY A 33 4.48 10.99 -10.85
N ASP A 34 4.32 10.38 -9.67
CA ASP A 34 3.74 9.05 -9.57
C ASP A 34 2.22 9.08 -9.81
N THR A 35 1.72 7.97 -10.35
CA THR A 35 0.29 7.71 -10.50
C THR A 35 -0.03 6.31 -9.97
N LEU A 36 -0.94 6.25 -9.00
CA LEU A 36 -1.50 5.00 -8.51
C LEU A 36 -2.82 4.71 -9.22
N PHE A 37 -2.88 3.59 -9.93
CA PHE A 37 -4.11 3.06 -10.52
C PHE A 37 -4.66 1.97 -9.62
N TYR A 38 -5.93 2.07 -9.26
CA TYR A 38 -6.59 1.05 -8.45
C TYR A 38 -8.05 0.93 -8.82
N ALA A 39 -8.60 -0.25 -8.56
CA ALA A 39 -10.00 -0.54 -8.78
C ALA A 39 -10.62 -1.00 -7.46
N LEU A 40 -11.85 -0.59 -7.23
CA LEU A 40 -12.60 -0.90 -6.02
C LEU A 40 -13.77 -1.80 -6.41
N ASP A 41 -13.90 -2.90 -5.69
CA ASP A 41 -15.07 -3.77 -5.69
C ASP A 41 -15.73 -3.62 -4.30
N ASP A 42 -16.91 -3.01 -4.28
CA ASP A 42 -17.71 -2.79 -3.08
C ASP A 42 -18.75 -3.89 -2.83
N GLN A 43 -18.79 -4.93 -3.69
CA GLN A 43 -19.69 -6.08 -3.58
C GLN A 43 -18.93 -7.41 -3.66
N PRO A 44 -18.12 -7.75 -2.64
CA PRO A 44 -17.28 -8.95 -2.65
C PRO A 44 -18.08 -10.25 -2.38
N ASP A 45 -19.40 -10.27 -2.52
CA ASP A 45 -20.27 -11.41 -2.18
C ASP A 45 -19.89 -12.71 -2.93
N ALA A 46 -19.16 -12.59 -4.04
CA ALA A 46 -18.64 -13.71 -4.82
C ALA A 46 -17.30 -14.29 -4.31
N LEU A 47 -16.64 -13.65 -3.33
CA LEU A 47 -15.37 -14.12 -2.76
C LEU A 47 -15.61 -15.13 -1.63
N VAL A 48 -15.12 -16.35 -1.83
CA VAL A 48 -15.14 -17.39 -0.79
C VAL A 48 -13.82 -17.35 -0.02
N MET A 49 -13.86 -16.78 1.19
CA MET A 49 -12.71 -16.81 2.09
C MET A 49 -12.64 -18.16 2.82
N THR A 50 -11.52 -18.88 2.68
CA THR A 50 -11.28 -20.12 3.42
C THR A 50 -10.98 -19.84 4.89
N ALA A 51 -11.30 -20.79 5.78
CA ALA A 51 -10.97 -20.66 7.20
C ALA A 51 -9.44 -20.53 7.41
N PRO A 52 -9.00 -19.82 8.46
CA PRO A 52 -7.59 -19.66 8.76
C PRO A 52 -6.86 -21.00 8.89
N GLY A 53 -5.72 -21.15 8.22
CA GLY A 53 -4.89 -22.35 8.24
C GLY A 53 -3.69 -22.26 7.30
N GLY A 54 -2.84 -23.27 7.30
CA GLY A 54 -1.77 -23.39 6.30
C GLY A 54 -2.33 -23.81 4.94
N GLY A 55 -1.66 -23.40 3.85
CA GLY A 55 -2.05 -23.78 2.49
C GLY A 55 -3.27 -23.05 1.95
N GLN A 56 -3.51 -21.81 2.36
CA GLN A 56 -4.61 -21.01 1.80
C GLN A 56 -4.38 -20.75 0.31
N GLN A 57 -5.43 -20.98 -0.47
CA GLN A 57 -5.50 -20.60 -1.87
C GLN A 57 -6.42 -19.39 -1.97
N TRP A 58 -5.83 -18.23 -2.24
CA TRP A 58 -6.57 -16.99 -2.46
C TRP A 58 -6.92 -16.89 -3.94
N ASP A 59 -8.19 -17.10 -4.28
CA ASP A 59 -8.71 -16.92 -5.63
C ASP A 59 -9.55 -15.65 -5.71
N PHE A 60 -8.97 -14.62 -6.31
CA PHE A 60 -9.61 -13.33 -6.53
C PHE A 60 -10.05 -13.13 -8.00
N THR A 61 -10.11 -14.20 -8.80
CA THR A 61 -10.46 -14.10 -10.23
C THR A 61 -11.88 -13.59 -10.48
N ASN A 62 -12.76 -13.69 -9.49
CA ASN A 62 -14.15 -13.22 -9.56
C ASN A 62 -14.35 -11.78 -9.08
N LEU A 63 -13.30 -11.04 -8.67
CA LEU A 63 -13.44 -9.62 -8.36
C LEU A 63 -13.99 -8.87 -9.58
N GLN A 64 -15.05 -8.10 -9.38
CA GLN A 64 -15.69 -7.28 -10.41
C GLN A 64 -15.64 -5.83 -9.93
N PRO A 65 -14.65 -5.03 -10.36
CA PRO A 65 -14.54 -3.66 -9.89
C PRO A 65 -15.76 -2.84 -10.35
N SER A 66 -16.42 -2.18 -9.41
CA SER A 66 -17.50 -1.22 -9.68
C SER A 66 -16.94 0.16 -10.01
N LEU A 67 -15.71 0.45 -9.57
CA LEU A 67 -15.01 1.71 -9.79
C LEU A 67 -13.55 1.47 -10.15
N ALA A 68 -13.01 2.33 -11.02
CA ALA A 68 -11.59 2.42 -11.30
C ALA A 68 -11.16 3.88 -11.08
N TRP A 69 -10.12 4.06 -10.28
CA TRP A 69 -9.59 5.35 -9.88
C TRP A 69 -8.11 5.47 -10.27
N GLU A 70 -7.77 6.72 -10.55
CA GLU A 70 -6.41 7.18 -10.69
C GLU A 70 -6.14 8.16 -9.55
N GLU A 71 -5.00 8.02 -8.91
CA GLU A 71 -4.51 8.97 -7.92
C GLU A 71 -3.15 9.48 -8.37
N VAL A 72 -3.12 10.75 -8.75
CA VAL A 72 -1.91 11.42 -9.24
C VAL A 72 -1.26 12.17 -8.09
N PHE A 73 0.02 11.91 -7.86
CA PHE A 73 0.85 12.60 -6.88
C PHE A 73 1.65 13.71 -7.55
N GLN A 74 1.51 14.93 -7.08
CA GLN A 74 2.21 16.10 -7.60
C GLN A 74 2.92 16.85 -6.48
N ASP A 75 3.82 17.77 -6.84
CA ASP A 75 4.42 18.70 -5.87
C ASP A 75 3.32 19.48 -5.13
N ALA A 76 3.42 19.58 -3.80
CA ALA A 76 2.40 20.24 -2.99
C ALA A 76 2.09 21.69 -3.43
N GLY A 77 3.05 22.38 -4.03
CA GLY A 77 2.89 23.74 -4.55
C GLY A 77 1.89 23.85 -5.70
N THR A 78 1.55 22.76 -6.39
CA THR A 78 0.53 22.76 -7.46
C THR A 78 -0.90 22.75 -6.91
N GLY A 79 -1.07 22.49 -5.61
CA GLY A 79 -2.36 22.46 -4.95
C GLY A 79 -3.00 23.84 -4.81
N SER A 80 -4.33 23.88 -4.92
CA SER A 80 -5.15 25.10 -4.88
C SER A 80 -5.08 25.86 -3.55
N VAL A 81 -4.78 25.17 -2.45
CA VAL A 81 -4.64 25.73 -1.10
C VAL A 81 -3.29 25.40 -0.46
N SER A 82 -2.24 25.22 -1.29
CA SER A 82 -0.89 24.87 -0.83
C SER A 82 -0.36 25.79 0.28
N GLY A 83 -0.74 27.07 0.27
CA GLY A 83 -0.41 28.03 1.34
C GLY A 83 -0.95 27.68 2.74
N SER A 84 -1.97 26.83 2.84
CA SER A 84 -2.49 26.32 4.12
C SER A 84 -1.69 25.13 4.65
N PHE A 85 -0.89 24.48 3.81
CA PHE A 85 -0.09 23.29 4.15
C PHE A 85 1.39 23.47 3.75
N PRO A 86 2.10 24.47 4.30
CA PRO A 86 3.45 24.84 3.85
C PRO A 86 4.52 23.76 4.13
N SER A 87 4.22 22.76 4.96
CA SER A 87 5.11 21.63 5.22
C SER A 87 4.86 20.42 4.31
N ALA A 88 3.80 20.43 3.49
CA ALA A 88 3.47 19.34 2.57
C ALA A 88 4.58 19.18 1.50
N ASP A 89 4.87 17.93 1.16
CA ASP A 89 5.76 17.59 0.05
C ASP A 89 4.95 17.30 -1.21
N LEU A 90 3.79 16.65 -1.06
CA LEU A 90 2.93 16.24 -2.16
C LEU A 90 1.50 16.75 -2.00
N VAL A 91 0.83 16.89 -3.13
CA VAL A 91 -0.64 16.92 -3.23
C VAL A 91 -1.08 15.71 -4.06
N SER A 92 -1.97 14.87 -3.52
CA SER A 92 -2.65 13.82 -4.28
C SER A 92 -4.07 14.21 -4.60
N ARG A 93 -4.60 13.72 -5.73
CA ARG A 93 -6.00 13.90 -6.13
C ARG A 93 -6.66 12.53 -6.21
N PRO A 94 -7.19 12.01 -5.09
CA PRO A 94 -7.73 10.66 -5.06
C PRO A 94 -9.03 10.57 -5.85
N GLY A 95 -9.07 9.60 -6.77
CA GLY A 95 -10.22 9.35 -7.63
C GLY A 95 -10.50 10.48 -8.62
N ASN A 96 -11.65 10.40 -9.28
CA ASN A 96 -12.04 11.35 -10.33
C ASN A 96 -12.67 12.65 -9.78
N GLY A 97 -12.37 13.00 -8.52
CA GLY A 97 -12.97 14.12 -7.79
C GLY A 97 -12.09 15.37 -7.78
N ASN A 98 -12.66 16.47 -7.25
CA ASN A 98 -11.94 17.73 -7.05
C ASN A 98 -11.35 17.83 -5.62
N VAL A 99 -10.98 16.69 -5.03
CA VAL A 99 -10.37 16.62 -3.70
C VAL A 99 -8.85 16.67 -3.86
N GLU A 100 -8.21 17.47 -3.03
CA GLU A 100 -6.75 17.51 -2.90
C GLU A 100 -6.37 17.05 -1.50
N ALA A 101 -5.50 16.05 -1.40
CA ALA A 101 -4.91 15.57 -0.14
C ALA A 101 -3.47 16.05 -0.05
N TYR A 102 -3.12 16.78 1.01
CA TYR A 102 -1.77 17.30 1.21
C TYR A 102 -0.99 16.34 2.11
N LEU A 103 0.12 15.83 1.61
CA LEU A 103 0.89 14.75 2.22
C LEU A 103 2.31 15.23 2.56
N LYS A 104 2.82 14.80 3.72
CA LYS A 104 4.22 14.86 4.10
C LYS A 104 4.84 13.47 3.91
N VAL A 105 5.97 13.41 3.22
CA VAL A 105 6.71 12.16 2.99
C VAL A 105 8.03 12.23 3.73
N SER A 106 8.28 11.27 4.61
CA SER A 106 9.55 11.09 5.31
C SER A 106 10.16 9.73 4.97
N ALA A 107 11.35 9.45 5.51
CA ALA A 107 11.94 8.12 5.36
C ALA A 107 11.22 7.05 6.21
N GLN A 108 10.31 7.44 7.10
CA GLN A 108 9.65 6.56 8.06
C GLN A 108 8.15 6.41 7.77
N ASP A 109 7.50 7.46 7.26
CA ASP A 109 6.06 7.51 7.08
C ASP A 109 5.62 8.44 5.95
N VAL A 110 4.37 8.25 5.52
CA VAL A 110 3.60 9.20 4.72
C VAL A 110 2.45 9.66 5.59
N SER A 111 2.38 10.95 5.89
CA SER A 111 1.34 11.52 6.76
C SER A 111 0.47 12.52 6.01
N LEU A 112 -0.83 12.42 6.24
CA LEU A 112 -1.81 13.37 5.72
C LEU A 112 -1.84 14.61 6.61
N LEU A 113 -1.63 15.78 6.01
CA LEU A 113 -1.68 17.07 6.70
C LEU A 113 -3.07 17.71 6.61
N GLY A 114 -3.83 17.43 5.55
CA GLY A 114 -5.20 17.88 5.40
C GLY A 114 -5.74 17.73 3.98
N PHE A 115 -6.98 18.20 3.78
CA PHE A 115 -7.68 18.15 2.50
C PHE A 115 -8.25 19.49 2.10
N SER A 116 -8.48 19.66 0.79
CA SER A 116 -9.40 20.66 0.26
C SER A 116 -10.32 20.09 -0.80
N GLY A 117 -11.49 20.72 -0.96
CA GLY A 117 -12.54 20.27 -1.87
C GLY A 117 -13.69 19.57 -1.15
N GLY A 118 -14.80 19.39 -1.87
CA GLY A 118 -15.96 18.65 -1.40
C GLY A 118 -16.07 17.34 -2.16
N SER A 119 -16.20 16.23 -1.45
CA SER A 119 -16.55 14.95 -2.04
C SER A 119 -18.06 14.94 -2.34
N SER A 120 -18.46 14.83 -3.61
CA SER A 120 -19.80 14.36 -3.96
C SER A 120 -19.81 12.84 -3.84
N PHE A 121 -19.89 12.34 -2.60
CA PHE A 121 -20.40 10.99 -2.35
C PHE A 121 -21.92 11.12 -2.24
N THR A 122 -22.59 11.17 -3.39
CA THR A 122 -24.04 10.98 -3.53
C THR A 122 -24.28 9.90 -4.55
#